data_AF-A0AAW8BLR2-F1
#
_entry.id   AF-A0AAW8BLR2-F1
#
_cell.length_a   1.000
_cell.length_b   1.000
_cell.length_c   1.000
_cell.angle_alpha   90.00
_cell.angle_beta   90.00
_cell.angle_gamma   90.00
#
_symmetry.space_group_name_H-M   'P 1'
#
loop_
_entity.id
_entity.type
_entity.pdbx_description
1 polymer ?
#
loop_
_entity_poly.entity_id
_entity_poly.type
_entity_poly.pdbx_seq_one_letter_code
_entity_poly.pdbx_strand_id
1 'polypeptide(L)'
;MIPAGEPIMLANEFTEVVVQRVDTRNGARLLIRSPRIGRSITLDALEVEALTWQNPRTLAAMVGNSQAPLLPDEPEDHDDRMA
;
A
#
# COMPACT_ATOMS: atom_id res chain seq x y z
N MET A 1 -5.51 7.83 -14.01
CA MET A 1 -5.97 8.12 -12.65
C MET A 1 -6.15 9.63 -12.53
N ILE A 2 -7.29 10.09 -12.04
CA ILE A 2 -7.62 11.51 -11.94
C ILE A 2 -7.80 11.83 -10.45
N PRO A 3 -7.03 12.76 -9.86
CA PRO A 3 -7.23 13.18 -8.48
C PRO A 3 -8.66 13.67 -8.24
N ALA A 4 -9.25 13.28 -7.10
CA ALA A 4 -10.58 13.70 -6.73
C ALA A 4 -10.62 14.15 -5.26
N GLY A 5 -11.14 15.36 -5.03
CA GLY A 5 -11.15 15.99 -3.72
C GLY A 5 -9.79 16.54 -3.29
N GLU A 6 -9.77 17.13 -2.10
CA GLU A 6 -8.56 17.69 -1.50
C GLU A 6 -7.69 16.57 -0.89
N PRO A 7 -6.36 16.57 -1.15
CA PRO A 7 -5.47 15.60 -0.53
C PRO A 7 -5.33 15.85 0.98
N ILE A 8 -5.25 14.77 1.76
CA ILE A 8 -4.96 14.82 3.20
C ILE A 8 -3.47 14.60 3.39
N MET A 9 -2.80 15.53 4.04
CA MET A 9 -1.40 15.38 4.44
C MET A 9 -1.32 14.86 5.88
N LEU A 10 -0.55 13.79 6.09
CA LEU A 10 -0.26 13.23 7.39
C LEU A 10 1.25 13.26 7.59
N ALA A 11 1.72 13.95 8.63
CA ALA A 11 3.15 14.10 8.89
C ALA A 11 3.46 14.11 10.39
N ASN A 12 4.66 13.63 10.73
CA ASN A 12 5.27 13.69 12.05
C ASN A 12 6.80 13.81 11.92
N GLU A 13 7.53 13.65 13.03
CA GLU A 13 8.99 13.74 13.04
C GLU A 13 9.72 12.62 12.27
N PHE A 14 9.02 11.54 11.92
CA PHE A 14 9.60 10.39 11.25
C PHE A 14 9.29 10.36 9.75
N THR A 15 8.06 10.74 9.36
CA THR A 15 7.56 10.56 8.00
C THR A 15 6.50 11.59 7.61
N GLU A 16 6.30 11.72 6.31
CA GLU A 16 5.18 12.41 5.69
C GLU A 16 4.55 11.53 4.61
N VAL A 17 3.22 11.54 4.54
CA VAL A 17 2.45 10.89 3.49
C VAL A 17 1.30 11.79 3.03
N VAL A 18 0.95 11.65 1.76
CA VAL A 18 -0.20 12.29 1.14
C VAL A 18 -1.20 11.19 0.77
N VAL A 19 -2.42 11.34 1.25
CA VAL A 19 -3.54 10.43 1.01
C VAL A 19 -4.58 11.14 0.15
N GLN A 20 -4.92 10.55 -1.00
CA GLN A 20 -5.84 11.18 -1.95
C GLN A 20 -6.71 10.13 -2.64
N ARG A 21 -8.01 10.39 -2.75
CA ARG A 21 -8.88 9.60 -3.63
C ARG A 21 -8.53 9.91 -5.09
N VAL A 22 -8.43 8.87 -5.91
CA VAL A 22 -8.24 8.99 -7.35
C VAL A 22 -9.30 8.18 -8.09
N ASP A 23 -9.83 8.76 -9.16
CA ASP A 23 -10.75 8.07 -10.06
C ASP A 23 -9.99 7.33 -11.16
N THR A 24 -10.39 6.09 -11.38
CA THR A 24 -9.86 5.21 -12.42
C THR A 24 -11.00 4.69 -13.29
N ARG A 25 -10.68 3.98 -14.37
CA ARG A 25 -11.71 3.32 -15.20
C ARG A 25 -12.43 2.20 -14.43
N ASN A 26 -11.79 1.64 -13.40
CA ASN A 26 -12.27 0.47 -12.65
C ASN A 26 -12.77 0.87 -11.25
N GLY A 27 -13.30 2.09 -11.11
CA GLY A 27 -13.77 2.64 -9.83
C GLY A 27 -12.73 3.50 -9.10
N ALA A 28 -13.14 4.02 -7.95
CA ALA A 28 -12.29 4.87 -7.10
C ALA A 28 -11.21 4.04 -6.39
N ARG A 29 -10.05 4.66 -6.19
CA ARG A 29 -8.92 4.11 -5.44
C ARG A 29 -8.43 5.13 -4.41
N LEU A 30 -7.80 4.66 -3.34
CA LEU A 30 -7.02 5.48 -2.42
C LEU A 30 -5.55 5.44 -2.85
N LEU A 31 -5.02 6.59 -3.25
CA LEU A 31 -3.60 6.77 -3.53
C LEU A 31 -2.92 7.24 -2.24
N ILE A 32 -1.92 6.48 -1.78
CA ILE A 32 -1.05 6.86 -0.66
C ILE A 32 0.36 7.05 -1.22
N ARG A 33 0.96 8.22 -0.96
CA ARG A 33 2.30 8.57 -1.45
C ARG A 33 3.16 9.02 -0.29
N SER A 34 4.42 8.61 -0.26
CA SER A 34 5.45 9.22 0.58
C SER A 34 6.41 10.01 -0.32
N PRO A 35 6.27 11.35 -0.38
CA PRO A 35 7.10 12.18 -1.25
C PRO A 35 8.59 12.03 -0.95
N ARG A 36 8.96 12.02 0.34
CA ARG A 36 10.34 11.91 0.82
C ARG A 36 11.12 10.71 0.26
N ILE A 37 10.47 9.55 0.12
CA ILE A 37 11.14 8.32 -0.35
C ILE A 37 10.66 7.87 -1.74
N GLY A 38 9.83 8.66 -2.41
CA GLY A 38 9.35 8.38 -3.76
C GLY A 38 8.47 7.14 -3.90
N ARG A 39 7.90 6.61 -2.80
CA ARG A 39 7.04 5.41 -2.84
C ARG A 39 5.57 5.78 -2.90
N SER A 40 4.78 4.92 -3.55
CA SER A 40 3.33 5.04 -3.60
C SER A 40 2.64 3.70 -3.75
N ILE A 41 1.41 3.62 -3.26
CA ILE A 41 0.50 2.49 -3.46
C ILE A 41 -0.91 3.00 -3.78
N THR A 42 -1.65 2.26 -4.59
CA THR A 42 -3.07 2.50 -4.85
C THR A 42 -3.88 1.31 -4.36
N LEU A 43 -4.92 1.58 -3.57
CA LEU A 43 -5.77 0.57 -2.94
C LEU A 43 -7.22 0.74 -3.39
N ASP A 44 -7.96 -0.32 -3.71
CA ASP A 44 -9.43 -0.26 -3.76
C ASP A 44 -10.07 -0.29 -2.37
N ALA A 45 -11.40 -0.18 -2.37
CA ALA A 45 -12.21 -0.22 -1.18
C ALA A 45 -11.99 -1.48 -0.34
N LEU A 46 -11.81 -2.66 -0.95
CA LEU A 46 -11.62 -3.90 -0.21
C LEU A 46 -10.22 -3.95 0.42
N GLU A 47 -9.20 -3.53 -0.32
CA GLU A 47 -7.84 -3.41 0.20
C GLU A 47 -7.74 -2.38 1.34
N VAL A 48 -8.48 -1.26 1.27
CA VAL A 48 -8.58 -0.28 2.36
C VAL A 48 -9.36 -0.86 3.55
N GLU A 49 -10.47 -1.56 3.32
CA GLU A 49 -11.22 -2.24 4.37
C GLU A 49 -10.34 -3.26 5.11
N ALA A 50 -9.50 -4.00 4.39
CA ALA A 50 -8.57 -4.96 4.97
C ALA A 50 -7.58 -4.31 5.96
N LEU A 51 -7.22 -3.03 5.78
CA LEU A 51 -6.39 -2.29 6.75
C LEU A 51 -7.08 -2.15 8.11
N THR A 52 -8.41 -2.11 8.15
CA THR A 52 -9.20 -1.99 9.39
C THR A 52 -9.22 -3.29 10.20
N TRP A 53 -8.93 -4.43 9.56
CA TRP A 53 -8.84 -5.73 10.23
C TRP A 53 -7.47 -5.95 10.89
N GLN A 54 -6.49 -5.09 10.59
CA GLN A 54 -5.14 -5.24 11.10
C GLN A 54 -5.03 -4.74 12.54
N ASN A 55 -4.12 -5.35 13.30
CA ASN A 55 -3.79 -4.94 14.65
C ASN A 55 -2.43 -4.22 14.70
N PRO A 56 -2.07 -3.56 15.83
CA PRO A 56 -0.81 -2.84 15.95
C PRO A 56 0.44 -3.72 15.73
N ARG A 57 0.37 -5.03 16.04
CA ARG A 57 1.48 -5.96 15.83
C ARG A 57 1.75 -6.16 14.34
N THR A 58 0.72 -6.30 13.51
CA THR A 58 0.88 -6.40 12.06
C THR A 58 1.54 -5.14 11.49
N LEU A 59 1.06 -3.96 11.88
CA LEU A 59 1.59 -2.69 11.38
C LEU A 59 3.05 -2.48 11.83
N ALA A 60 3.39 -2.85 13.06
CA ALA A 60 4.78 -2.80 13.55
C ALA A 60 5.71 -3.71 12.74
N ALA A 61 5.25 -4.90 12.34
CA ALA A 61 6.02 -5.79 11.48
C ALA A 61 6.25 -5.19 10.08
N MET A 62 5.25 -4.50 9.50
CA MET A 62 5.43 -3.80 8.21
C MET A 62 6.46 -2.66 8.30
N VAL A 63 6.47 -1.90 9.39
CA VAL A 63 7.49 -0.86 9.62
C VAL A 63 8.87 -1.48 9.79
N GLY A 64 8.97 -2.59 10.53
CA GLY A 64 10.22 -3.34 10.69
C GLY A 64 10.74 -3.94 9.38
N ASN A 65 9.84 -4.33 8.47
CA ASN A 65 10.18 -4.86 7.14
C ASN A 65 10.04 -3.80 6.03
N SER A 66 10.42 -2.55 6.31
CA SER A 66 10.13 -1.41 5.42
C SER A 66 10.63 -1.53 3.97
N GLN A 67 11.56 -2.43 3.66
CA GLN A 67 12.11 -2.63 2.31
C GLN A 67 11.48 -3.81 1.54
N ALA A 68 10.61 -4.60 2.16
CA ALA A 68 10.00 -5.77 1.55
C ALA A 68 8.52 -5.95 1.97
N PRO A 69 7.73 -6.72 1.22
CA PRO A 69 6.36 -7.06 1.62
C PRO A 69 6.34 -7.84 2.94
N LEU A 70 5.22 -7.78 3.67
CA LEU A 70 5.07 -8.51 4.93
C LEU A 70 5.05 -10.04 4.71
N LEU A 71 4.44 -10.48 3.61
CA LEU A 71 4.39 -11.86 3.17
C LEU A 71 5.36 -12.04 2.01
N PRO A 72 6.09 -13.16 1.92
CA PRO A 72 6.91 -13.44 0.75
C PRO A 72 6.02 -13.56 -0.50
N ASP A 73 6.61 -13.32 -1.67
CA ASP A 73 5.96 -13.69 -2.94
C ASP A 73 5.67 -15.19 -2.94
N GLU A 74 4.59 -15.61 -3.60
CA GLU A 74 4.30 -17.04 -3.76
C GLU A 74 5.50 -17.72 -4.43
N PRO A 75 5.93 -18.91 -3.97
CA PRO A 75 7.00 -19.63 -4.64
C PRO A 75 6.58 -19.88 -6.08
N GLU A 76 7.41 -19.48 -7.05
CA GLU A 76 7.23 -19.90 -8.44
C GLU A 76 7.24 -21.42 -8.44
N ASP A 77 6.11 -22.04 -8.80
CA ASP A 77 5.97 -23.49 -8.91
C ASP A 77 7.04 -23.95 -9.90
N HIS A 78 8.15 -24.48 -9.40
CA HIS A 78 9.23 -24.98 -10.24
C HIS A 78 8.67 -26.21 -10.94
N ASP A 79 8.33 -26.06 -12.23
CA ASP A 79 7.87 -27.14 -13.09
C ASP A 79 8.98 -28.19 -13.20
N ASP A 80 9.04 -29.10 -12.23
CA ASP A 80 9.92 -30.28 -12.15
C ASP A 80 9.59 -31.32 -13.26
N ARG A 81 8.94 -30.92 -14.36
CA ARG A 81 8.56 -31.80 -15.50
C ARG A 81 9.55 -31.79 -16.65
N MET A 82 10.82 -31.54 -16.39
CA MET A 82 11.89 -31.73 -17.37
C MET A 82 13.07 -32.48 -16.73
N ALA A 83 12.88 -33.78 -16.49
CA ALA A 83 13.96 -34.74 -16.22
C ALA A 83 13.72 -36.01 -17.04
#